data_AF-A0AAN0M7U3-F1
#
_entry.id   AF-A0AAN0M7U3-F1
#
_cell.length_a   1.000
_cell.length_b   1.000
_cell.length_c   1.000
_cell.angle_alpha   90.00
_cell.angle_beta   90.00
_cell.angle_gamma   90.00
#
_symmetry.space_group_name_H-M   'P 1'
#
loop_
_entity.id
_entity.type
_entity.pdbx_description
1 polymer ?
#
loop_
_entity_poly.entity_id
_entity_poly.type
_entity_poly.pdbx_seq_one_letter_code
_entity_poly.pdbx_strand_id
1 'polypeptide(L)'
;MRLEGEVGAFGHFLLSAAYVFALLVSTQAAKLRKLPFALSWWALSFPIAALSIASFGYAHAAESGAHRLIGAGLLALLIAVVALLIFRTARAMRAGKICVPE
;
A
#
# COMPACT_ATOMS: atom_id res chain seq x y z
N MET A 1 -8.85 26.86 -16.29
CA MET A 1 -8.17 26.51 -15.02
C MET A 1 -7.90 25.01 -15.06
N ARG A 2 -6.66 24.61 -15.31
CA ARG A 2 -6.26 23.20 -15.25
C ARG A 2 -5.86 22.91 -13.80
N LEU A 3 -6.67 22.15 -13.08
CA LEU A 3 -6.42 21.78 -11.67
C LEU A 3 -5.37 20.66 -11.53
N GLU A 4 -4.67 20.30 -12.62
CA GLU A 4 -3.92 19.05 -12.73
C GLU A 4 -2.50 19.22 -13.31
N GLY A 5 -1.94 20.44 -13.27
CA GLY A 5 -0.64 20.73 -13.90
C GLY A 5 0.57 20.81 -12.98
N GLU A 6 0.38 21.28 -11.75
CA GLU A 6 1.46 21.44 -10.78
C GLU A 6 1.12 20.69 -9.50
N VAL A 7 2.09 19.98 -8.93
CA VAL A 7 1.97 19.52 -7.55
C VAL A 7 2.03 20.75 -6.66
N GLY A 8 0.86 21.31 -6.36
CA GLY A 8 0.76 22.40 -5.39
C GLY A 8 1.28 21.95 -4.02
N ALA A 9 1.62 22.91 -3.16
CA ALA A 9 2.15 22.65 -1.81
C ALA A 9 1.30 21.65 -0.99
N PHE A 10 -0.02 21.65 -1.21
CA PHE A 10 -0.94 20.70 -0.58
C PHE A 10 -0.69 19.24 -1.00
N GLY A 11 -0.44 18.97 -2.28
CA GLY A 11 -0.14 17.62 -2.77
C GLY A 11 1.19 17.10 -2.21
N HIS A 12 2.20 17.98 -2.12
CA HIS A 12 3.48 17.64 -1.50
C HIS A 12 3.35 17.38 0.01
N PHE A 13 2.53 18.18 0.71
CA PHE A 13 2.21 17.96 2.12
C PHE A 13 1.53 16.60 2.36
N LEU A 14 0.49 16.28 1.58
CA LEU A 14 -0.20 14.99 1.67
C LEU A 14 0.74 13.82 1.40
N LEU A 15 1.60 13.92 0.37
CA LEU A 15 2.57 12.87 0.07
C LEU A 15 3.58 12.70 1.22
N SER A 16 4.08 13.79 1.79
CA SER A 16 4.99 13.76 2.93
C SER A 16 4.34 13.12 4.16
N ALA A 17 3.10 13.49 4.46
CA ALA A 17 2.32 12.88 5.54
C ALA A 17 2.10 11.37 5.30
N ALA A 18 1.84 10.97 4.05
CA ALA A 18 1.68 9.57 3.67
C ALA A 18 2.99 8.78 3.84
N TYR A 19 4.15 9.35 3.53
CA TYR A 19 5.45 8.72 3.81
C TYR A 19 5.71 8.55 5.30
N VAL A 20 5.44 9.57 6.12
CA VAL A 20 5.57 9.47 7.58
C VAL A 20 4.64 8.39 8.12
N PHE A 21 3.38 8.36 7.67
CA PHE A 21 2.43 7.32 8.06
C PHE A 21 2.91 5.93 7.66
N ALA A 22 3.42 5.75 6.43
CA ALA A 22 3.98 4.49 5.98
C ALA A 22 5.18 4.05 6.84
N LEU A 23 6.05 4.99 7.22
CA LEU A 23 7.17 4.73 8.12
C LEU A 23 6.67 4.28 9.51
N LEU A 24 5.68 4.98 10.07
CA LEU A 24 5.05 4.60 11.34
C LEU A 24 4.44 3.20 11.28
N VAL A 25 3.68 2.90 10.23
CA VAL A 25 3.10 1.55 10.02
C VAL A 25 4.20 0.50 9.88
N SER A 26 5.31 0.82 9.22
CA SER A 26 6.44 -0.09 9.05
C SER A 26 7.07 -0.50 10.38
N THR A 27 7.13 0.40 11.37
CA THR A 27 7.61 0.05 12.72
C THR A 27 6.67 -0.93 13.43
N GLN A 28 5.38 -0.89 13.10
CA GLN A 28 4.36 -1.79 13.63
C GLN A 28 4.20 -3.08 12.78
N ALA A 29 4.90 -3.19 11.66
CA ALA A 29 4.78 -4.32 10.74
C ALA A 29 5.10 -5.67 11.40
N ALA A 30 6.04 -5.69 12.36
CA ALA A 30 6.36 -6.90 13.11
C ALA A 30 5.18 -7.40 13.96
N LYS A 31 4.39 -6.50 14.57
CA LYS A 31 3.16 -6.87 15.30
C LYS A 31 2.08 -7.36 14.34
N LEU A 32 1.88 -6.65 13.23
CA LEU A 32 0.92 -7.04 12.19
C LEU A 32 1.19 -8.44 11.63
N ARG A 33 2.47 -8.76 11.37
CA ARG A 33 2.88 -10.08 10.85
C ARG A 33 2.62 -11.24 11.82
N LYS A 34 2.50 -10.99 13.13
CA LYS A 34 2.22 -12.00 14.16
C LYS A 34 0.72 -12.30 14.32
N LEU A 35 -0.16 -11.48 13.76
CA LEU A 35 -1.60 -11.70 13.85
C LEU A 35 -2.00 -12.91 12.98
N PRO A 36 -2.97 -13.74 13.43
CA PRO A 36 -3.54 -14.78 12.59
C PRO A 36 -4.11 -14.18 11.31
N PHE A 37 -4.10 -14.95 10.22
CA PHE A 37 -4.68 -14.50 8.96
C PHE A 37 -6.16 -14.17 9.18
N ALA A 38 -6.49 -12.90 8.96
CA ALA A 38 -7.85 -12.38 8.99
C ALA A 38 -8.11 -11.62 7.70
N LEU A 39 -9.38 -11.55 7.30
CA LEU A 39 -9.78 -10.81 6.09
C LEU A 39 -9.38 -9.33 6.16
N SER A 40 -9.26 -8.78 7.37
CA SER A 40 -8.79 -7.41 7.64
C SER A 40 -7.37 -7.12 7.13
N TRP A 41 -6.55 -8.13 6.82
CA TRP A 41 -5.24 -7.90 6.19
C TRP A 41 -5.35 -7.28 4.78
N TRP A 42 -6.48 -7.40 4.10
CA TRP A 42 -6.75 -6.67 2.85
C TRP A 42 -6.79 -5.15 3.06
N ALA A 43 -7.05 -4.67 4.28
CA ALA A 43 -6.99 -3.23 4.56
C ALA A 43 -5.58 -2.65 4.40
N LEU A 44 -4.52 -3.48 4.43
CA LEU A 44 -3.13 -3.03 4.21
C LEU A 44 -2.80 -2.82 2.74
N SER A 45 -3.51 -3.46 1.81
CA SER A 45 -3.24 -3.25 0.37
C SER A 45 -3.66 -1.85 -0.07
N PHE A 46 -4.75 -1.31 0.51
CA PHE A 46 -5.26 0.02 0.18
C PHE A 46 -4.24 1.15 0.40
N PRO A 47 -3.63 1.34 1.59
CA PRO A 47 -2.67 2.42 1.82
C PRO A 47 -1.40 2.26 0.98
N ILE A 48 -0.95 1.02 0.72
CA ILE A 48 0.24 0.78 -0.13
C ILE A 48 -0.09 1.17 -1.59
N ALA A 49 -1.27 0.82 -2.08
CA ALA A 49 -1.74 1.20 -3.41
C ALA A 49 -1.87 2.73 -3.54
N ALA A 50 -2.52 3.38 -2.57
CA ALA A 50 -2.67 4.83 -2.55
C ALA A 50 -1.31 5.55 -2.55
N LEU A 51 -0.35 5.10 -1.74
CA LEU A 51 0.98 5.69 -1.69
C LEU A 51 1.77 5.47 -2.98
N SER A 52 1.64 4.31 -3.63
CA SER A 52 2.26 4.04 -4.93
C SER A 52 1.72 4.98 -6.03
N ILE A 53 0.39 5.13 -6.11
CA ILE A 53 -0.26 6.06 -7.06
C ILE A 53 0.15 7.51 -6.78
N ALA A 54 0.15 7.93 -5.51
CA ALA A 54 0.57 9.29 -5.13
C ALA A 54 2.05 9.55 -5.48
N SER A 55 2.93 8.56 -5.25
CA SER A 55 4.35 8.66 -5.59
C SER A 55 4.56 8.78 -7.10
N PHE A 56 3.81 8.04 -7.91
CA PHE A 56 3.88 8.14 -9.37
C PHE A 56 3.30 9.46 -9.90
N GLY A 57 2.17 9.92 -9.34
CA GLY A 57 1.59 11.22 -9.68
C GLY A 57 2.56 12.37 -9.40
N TYR A 58 3.21 12.34 -8.24
CA TYR A 58 4.25 13.30 -7.89
C TYR A 58 5.47 13.20 -8.80
N ALA A 59 5.93 11.98 -9.09
CA ALA A 59 7.08 11.75 -9.98
C ALA A 59 6.83 12.28 -11.40
N HIS A 60 5.61 12.15 -11.91
CA HIS A 60 5.24 12.64 -13.24
C HIS A 60 5.22 14.17 -13.29
N ALA A 61 4.65 14.81 -12.27
CA ALA A 61 4.50 16.27 -12.23
C ALA A 61 5.78 17.02 -11.82
N ALA A 62 6.65 16.41 -11.01
CA ALA A 62 7.91 17.00 -10.56
C ALA A 62 9.14 16.51 -11.36
N GLU A 63 8.94 15.71 -12.41
CA GLU A 63 9.98 15.03 -13.21
C GLU A 63 11.06 14.33 -12.35
N SER A 64 10.67 13.81 -11.19
CA SER A 64 11.60 13.27 -10.20
C SER A 64 11.77 11.76 -10.34
N GLY A 65 12.95 11.33 -10.80
CA GLY A 65 13.30 9.91 -10.93
C GLY A 65 13.27 9.14 -9.59
N ALA A 66 13.59 9.80 -8.48
CA ALA A 66 13.57 9.18 -7.15
C ALA A 66 12.15 8.75 -6.73
N HIS A 67 11.16 9.63 -6.92
CA HIS A 67 9.76 9.34 -6.60
C HIS A 67 9.19 8.22 -7.48
N ARG A 68 9.66 8.11 -8.74
CA ARG A 68 9.30 7.00 -9.63
C ARG A 68 9.84 5.67 -9.11
N LEU A 69 11.08 5.63 -8.62
CA LEU A 69 11.66 4.42 -8.01
C LEU A 69 10.92 4.02 -6.73
N ILE A 70 10.56 5.00 -5.88
CA ILE A 70 9.76 4.75 -4.67
C ILE A 70 8.40 4.17 -5.05
N GLY A 71 7.70 4.79 -6.00
CA GLY A 71 6.40 4.30 -6.49
C GLY A 71 6.49 2.87 -7.03
N ALA A 72 7.54 2.54 -7.78
CA ALA A 72 7.79 1.20 -8.31
C ALA A 72 8.08 0.18 -7.21
N GLY A 73 8.89 0.54 -6.21
CA GLY A 73 9.14 -0.31 -5.04
C GLY A 73 7.87 -0.59 -4.24
N LEU A 74 7.02 0.43 -4.03
CA LEU A 74 5.73 0.28 -3.36
C LEU A 74 4.76 -0.60 -4.17
N LEU A 75 4.76 -0.48 -5.50
CA LEU A 75 3.96 -1.33 -6.38
C LEU A 75 4.41 -2.79 -6.31
N ALA A 76 5.72 -3.05 -6.34
CA ALA A 76 6.25 -4.40 -6.20
C ALA A 76 5.89 -5.00 -4.82
N LEU A 77 5.98 -4.20 -3.75
CA LEU A 77 5.53 -4.59 -2.41
C LEU A 77 4.03 -4.90 -2.39
N LEU A 78 3.19 -4.07 -3.03
CA LEU A 78 1.75 -4.32 -3.13
C LEU A 78 1.46 -5.66 -3.80
N ILE A 79 2.11 -5.94 -4.93
CA ILE A 79 1.95 -7.21 -5.65
C ILE A 79 2.33 -8.38 -4.75
N ALA A 80 3.45 -8.30 -4.03
CA ALA A 80 3.87 -9.35 -3.10
C ALA A 80 2.88 -9.55 -1.96
N VAL A 81 2.35 -8.47 -1.38
CA VAL A 81 1.32 -8.53 -0.33
C VAL A 81 0.05 -9.19 -0.86
N VAL A 82 -0.45 -8.76 -2.02
CA VAL A 82 -1.66 -9.32 -2.64
C VAL A 82 -1.47 -10.79 -2.99
N ALA A 83 -0.34 -11.17 -3.58
CA ALA A 83 -0.04 -12.57 -3.88
C ALA A 83 0.01 -13.44 -2.61
N LEU A 84 0.63 -12.95 -1.54
CA LEU A 84 0.65 -13.62 -0.24
C LEU A 84 -0.77 -13.78 0.33
N LEU A 85 -1.60 -12.74 0.24
CA LEU A 85 -2.99 -12.79 0.70
C LEU A 85 -3.81 -13.78 -0.10
N ILE A 86 -3.71 -13.77 -1.44
CA ILE A 86 -4.38 -14.74 -2.29
C ILE A 86 -3.96 -16.17 -1.93
N PHE A 87 -2.66 -16.41 -1.76
CA PHE A 87 -2.15 -17.72 -1.35
C PHE A 87 -2.69 -18.16 0.02
N ARG A 88 -2.70 -17.25 1.01
CA ARG A 88 -3.24 -17.52 2.36
C ARG A 88 -4.74 -17.78 2.34
N THR A 89 -5.50 -16.99 1.58
CA THR A 89 -6.94 -17.18 1.36
C THR A 89 -7.19 -18.54 0.70
N ALA A 90 -6.50 -18.86 -0.39
CA ALA A 90 -6.64 -20.14 -1.09
C ALA A 90 -6.29 -21.34 -0.18
N ARG A 91 -5.25 -21.21 0.65
CA ARG A 91 -4.89 -22.26 1.63
C ARG A 91 -5.97 -22.42 2.70
N ALA A 92 -6.53 -21.33 3.21
CA ALA A 92 -7.61 -21.37 4.19
C ALA A 92 -8.92 -21.93 3.60
N MET A 93 -9.21 -21.65 2.32
CA MET A 93 -10.32 -22.25 1.58
C MET A 93 -10.14 -23.76 1.44
N ARG A 94 -8.94 -24.22 1.03
CA ARG A 94 -8.61 -25.65 0.91
C ARG A 94 -8.67 -26.39 2.25
N ALA A 95 -8.39 -25.71 3.35
CA ALA A 95 -8.50 -26.26 4.70
C ALA A 95 -9.95 -26.26 5.25
N GLY A 96 -10.95 -25.81 4.46
CA GLY A 96 -12.35 -25.75 4.86
C GLY A 96 -12.66 -24.75 5.98
N LYS A 97 -11.78 -23.78 6.23
CA LYS A 97 -11.91 -22.80 7.33
C LYS A 97 -12.51 -21.46 6.90
N ILE A 98 -12.79 -21.29 5.61
CA ILE A 98 -13.49 -20.12 5.07
C ILE A 98 -14.94 -20.57 4.85
N CYS A 99 -15.89 -19.85 5.45
CA CYS A 99 -17.32 -20.19 5.55
C CYS A 99 -17.66 -21.29 6.57
N VAL A 100 -16.93 -21.40 7.69
CA VAL A 100 -17.51 -22.02 8.89
C VAL A 100 -18.31 -20.91 9.58
N PRO A 101 -19.65 -21.04 9.71
CA PRO A 101 -20.39 -20.14 10.57
C PRO A 101 -19.82 -20.24 11.98
N GLU A 102 -19.60 -19.10 12.60
CA GLU A 102 -19.38 -19.03 14.04
C GLU A 102 -20.55 -19.64 14.83
#